data_AF-A0A1Y4JQG1-F1
#
_entry.id   AF-A0A1Y4JQG1-F1
#
_cell.length_a   1.000
_cell.length_b   1.000
_cell.length_c   1.000
_cell.angle_alpha   90.00
_cell.angle_beta   90.00
_cell.angle_gamma   90.00
#
_symmetry.space_group_name_H-M   'P 1'
#
loop_
_entity.id
_entity.type
_entity.pdbx_description
1 polymer ?
#
loop_
_entity_poly.entity_id
_entity_poly.type
_entity_poly.pdbx_seq_one_letter_code
_entity_poly.pdbx_strand_id
1 'polypeptide(L)'
;METGKEKCERLKAIRKQIAEQYGLEYVPTECTHKGECTGTCSKCDAELRDLQEQLNRKGIMDIDLNVKIPIQGSGDDTTENADIHILQGEVAAPELPLDGMPAPPFIPRRKIHVLYKECHIAGTTFHNLENVWDELYEGAELALVREKGNLHDRNAVAVALADDYNGDPEDFDFDYILGYVPRTENEPIAMMLDMGWTETFGCELSRIEGENPRTGKLYMKIYIVSKDEVEVTNHLLRAMELDDEEFADFTISLLNQGCTYFRWGGFPPWKRNLPKKKDKVVFIYRHGNEVDLYLLYCIAVGDDDAAYFVEEKELLHAVDDCCFYVFTNVKGPVTVANEQLDFLNGEPVESGQPETYLSESASGRLYELFGIEKPQFDGR
;
A
#
# COMPACT_ATOMS: atom_id res chain seq x y z
N MET A 1 29.59 -14.80 -14.48
CA MET A 1 30.17 -13.46 -14.27
C MET A 1 29.39 -12.48 -15.12
N GLU A 2 28.31 -11.91 -14.58
CA GLU A 2 27.60 -10.80 -15.26
C GLU A 2 28.45 -9.54 -15.15
N THR A 3 28.68 -8.87 -16.27
CA THR A 3 29.54 -7.67 -16.30
C THR A 3 28.78 -6.51 -15.66
N GLY A 4 29.41 -5.63 -14.87
CA GLY A 4 28.66 -4.54 -14.21
C GLY A 4 28.03 -3.51 -15.16
N LYS A 5 28.22 -3.65 -16.47
CA LYS A 5 27.41 -2.98 -17.50
C LYS A 5 26.00 -3.57 -17.60
N GLU A 6 25.83 -4.88 -17.50
CA GLU A 6 24.51 -5.55 -17.53
C GLU A 6 23.67 -5.14 -16.31
N LYS A 7 24.29 -5.07 -15.12
CA LYS A 7 23.66 -4.53 -13.90
C LYS A 7 23.19 -3.07 -14.10
N CYS A 8 24.02 -2.23 -14.72
CA CYS A 8 23.68 -0.84 -15.01
C CYS A 8 22.49 -0.71 -15.99
N GLU A 9 22.44 -1.54 -17.04
CA GLU A 9 21.34 -1.53 -18.00
C GLU A 9 20.02 -2.01 -17.37
N ARG A 10 20.07 -3.02 -16.48
CA ARG A 10 18.89 -3.44 -15.70
C ARG A 10 18.36 -2.32 -14.80
N LEU A 11 19.25 -1.62 -14.08
CA LEU A 11 18.86 -0.49 -13.22
C LEU A 11 18.26 0.67 -14.02
N LYS A 12 18.75 0.96 -15.23
CA LYS A 12 18.14 1.96 -16.13
C LYS A 12 16.75 1.56 -16.59
N ALA A 13 16.53 0.28 -16.90
CA ALA A 13 15.22 -0.22 -17.30
C ALA A 13 14.19 -0.05 -16.18
N ILE A 14 14.56 -0.37 -14.93
CA ILE A 14 13.71 -0.18 -13.75
C ILE A 14 13.37 1.32 -13.57
N ARG A 15 14.37 2.21 -13.64
CA ARG A 15 14.15 3.67 -13.52
C ARG A 15 13.21 4.21 -14.59
N LYS A 16 13.36 3.74 -15.83
CA LYS A 16 12.49 4.12 -16.94
C LYS A 16 11.04 3.68 -16.71
N GLN A 17 10.85 2.46 -16.22
CA GLN A 17 9.51 1.91 -15.94
C GLN A 17 8.83 2.65 -14.78
N ILE A 18 9.57 3.01 -13.72
CA ILE A 18 9.06 3.87 -12.63
C ILE A 18 8.65 5.23 -13.19
N ALA A 19 9.47 5.84 -14.04
CA ALA A 19 9.15 7.12 -14.66
C ALA A 19 7.88 7.04 -15.53
N GLU A 20 7.72 5.99 -16.33
CA GLU A 20 6.51 5.76 -17.14
C GLU A 20 5.26 5.56 -16.26
N GLN A 21 5.35 4.75 -15.20
CA GLN A 21 4.23 4.46 -14.30
C GLN A 21 3.72 5.69 -13.56
N TYR A 22 4.63 6.59 -13.15
CA TYR A 22 4.32 7.79 -12.39
C TYR A 22 4.28 9.07 -13.24
N GLY A 23 4.39 8.93 -14.57
CA GLY A 23 4.41 10.04 -15.52
C GLY A 23 5.51 11.07 -15.21
N LEU A 24 6.71 10.61 -14.87
CA LEU A 24 7.91 11.41 -14.61
C LEU A 24 8.72 11.55 -15.89
N GLU A 25 9.51 12.63 -15.99
CA GLU A 25 10.44 12.81 -17.09
C GLU A 25 11.76 12.11 -16.77
N TYR A 26 12.09 11.05 -17.51
CA TYR A 26 13.36 10.34 -17.40
C TYR A 26 14.06 10.26 -18.76
N VAL A 27 15.21 10.95 -18.87
CA VAL A 27 16.09 10.86 -20.03
C VAL A 27 17.44 10.30 -19.57
N PRO A 28 17.73 9.01 -19.83
CA PRO A 28 18.98 8.41 -19.36
C PRO A 28 20.17 9.03 -20.10
N THR A 29 21.24 9.32 -19.36
CA THR A 29 22.47 9.85 -19.97
C THR A 29 23.31 8.70 -20.55
N GLU A 30 23.81 8.83 -21.78
CA GLU A 30 24.68 7.80 -22.36
C GLU A 30 25.97 7.62 -21.53
N CYS A 31 26.28 6.36 -21.19
CA CYS A 31 27.45 6.00 -20.41
C CYS A 31 28.69 5.93 -21.31
N THR A 32 29.66 6.83 -21.08
CA THR A 32 30.92 6.88 -21.83
C THR A 32 32.04 6.02 -21.20
N HIS A 33 31.74 5.24 -20.16
CA HIS A 33 32.74 4.47 -19.41
C HIS A 33 33.23 3.23 -20.19
N LYS A 34 34.54 3.11 -20.35
CA LYS A 34 35.21 1.98 -21.00
C LYS A 34 36.02 1.19 -19.96
N GLY A 35 35.49 0.05 -19.52
CA GLY A 35 36.10 -0.82 -18.49
C GLY A 35 35.05 -1.64 -17.73
N GLU A 36 35.50 -2.40 -16.72
CA GLU A 36 34.61 -3.04 -15.73
C GLU A 36 33.96 -1.95 -14.86
N CYS A 37 32.63 -1.90 -14.90
CA CYS A 37 31.81 -0.94 -14.18
C CYS A 37 31.35 -1.57 -12.86
N THR A 38 31.29 -0.80 -11.77
CA THR A 38 30.84 -1.26 -10.44
C THR A 38 29.31 -1.25 -10.26
N GLY A 39 28.54 -0.89 -11.30
CA GLY A 39 27.07 -0.90 -11.27
C GLY A 39 26.41 0.37 -10.69
N THR A 40 27.16 1.24 -10.02
CA THR A 40 26.71 2.54 -9.51
C THR A 40 27.79 3.60 -9.78
N CYS A 41 27.41 4.73 -10.38
CA CYS A 41 28.34 5.83 -10.66
C CYS A 41 27.67 7.17 -10.34
N SER A 42 28.46 8.23 -10.17
CA SER A 42 27.95 9.56 -9.80
C SER A 42 26.87 10.12 -10.72
N LYS A 43 26.82 9.68 -11.99
CA LYS A 43 25.74 10.05 -12.92
C LYS A 43 24.43 9.31 -12.63
N CYS A 44 24.50 8.03 -12.25
CA CYS A 44 23.33 7.25 -11.84
C CYS A 44 22.69 7.83 -10.57
N ASP A 45 23.50 8.30 -9.63
CA ASP A 45 22.99 8.89 -8.38
C ASP A 45 22.33 10.24 -8.64
N ALA A 46 22.84 11.02 -9.60
CA ALA A 46 22.20 12.26 -10.03
C ALA A 46 20.84 12.01 -10.69
N GLU A 47 20.74 10.99 -11.56
CA GLU A 47 19.48 10.56 -12.17
C GLU A 47 18.46 10.08 -11.12
N LEU A 48 18.91 9.34 -10.10
CA LEU A 48 18.04 8.89 -9.00
C LEU A 48 17.54 10.06 -8.14
N ARG A 49 18.39 11.04 -7.85
CA ARG A 49 17.99 12.25 -7.10
C ARG A 49 16.95 13.06 -7.83
N ASP A 50 17.11 13.22 -9.14
CA ASP A 50 16.14 13.94 -9.98
C ASP A 50 14.77 13.24 -9.97
N LEU A 51 14.75 11.93 -10.15
CA LEU A 51 13.53 11.12 -10.05
C LEU A 51 12.86 11.23 -8.68
N GLN A 52 13.65 11.17 -7.60
CA GLN A 52 13.13 11.30 -6.24
C GLN A 52 12.53 12.70 -6.00
N GLU A 53 13.16 13.76 -6.52
CA GLU A 53 12.64 15.11 -6.41
C GLU A 53 11.31 15.27 -7.16
N GLN A 54 11.20 14.68 -8.36
CA GLN A 54 9.96 14.67 -9.13
C GLN A 54 8.83 13.90 -8.43
N LEU A 55 9.15 12.77 -7.79
CA LEU A 55 8.19 11.99 -6.98
C LEU A 55 7.71 12.76 -5.75
N ASN A 56 8.64 13.39 -5.02
CA ASN A 56 8.33 14.21 -3.84
C ASN A 56 7.42 15.39 -4.22
N ARG A 57 7.66 16.06 -5.36
CA ARG A 57 6.80 17.14 -5.86
C ARG A 57 5.37 16.68 -6.18
N LYS A 58 5.18 15.40 -6.50
CA LYS A 58 3.86 14.80 -6.74
C LYS A 58 3.23 14.21 -5.47
N GLY A 59 3.89 14.32 -4.31
CA GLY A 59 3.41 13.75 -3.05
C GLY A 59 3.44 12.22 -2.99
N ILE A 60 4.24 11.57 -3.86
CA ILE A 60 4.32 10.12 -3.95
C ILE A 60 5.53 9.64 -3.15
N MET A 61 5.28 9.19 -1.92
CA MET A 61 6.33 8.70 -1.01
C MET A 61 6.53 7.18 -1.05
N ASP A 62 5.51 6.42 -1.48
CA ASP A 62 5.61 4.98 -1.70
C ASP A 62 5.43 4.67 -3.19
N ILE A 63 6.50 4.17 -3.80
CA ILE A 63 6.51 3.71 -5.19
C ILE A 63 6.07 2.26 -5.21
N ASP A 64 4.97 2.01 -5.90
CA ASP A 64 4.40 0.69 -6.13
C ASP A 64 5.24 -0.05 -7.19
N LEU A 65 6.27 -0.75 -6.73
CA LEU A 65 7.23 -1.52 -7.54
C LEU A 65 6.62 -2.83 -8.09
N ASN A 66 5.41 -2.79 -8.64
CA ASN A 66 4.88 -3.89 -9.46
C ASN A 66 5.60 -3.92 -10.81
N VAL A 67 6.90 -4.22 -10.78
CA VAL A 67 7.76 -4.39 -11.95
C VAL A 67 7.31 -5.66 -12.68
N LYS A 68 6.48 -5.52 -13.71
CA LYS A 68 6.37 -6.57 -14.73
C LYS A 68 7.68 -6.58 -15.52
N ILE A 69 8.62 -7.42 -15.12
CA ILE A 69 9.87 -7.63 -15.84
C ILE A 69 9.52 -8.28 -17.19
N PRO A 70 9.87 -7.68 -18.34
CA PRO A 70 9.62 -8.31 -19.63
C PRO A 70 10.52 -9.53 -19.79
N ILE A 71 9.90 -10.72 -19.79
CA ILE A 71 10.57 -11.98 -20.12
C ILE A 71 10.93 -11.94 -21.61
N GLN A 72 12.21 -11.79 -21.95
CA GLN A 72 12.70 -12.15 -23.28
C GLN A 72 12.94 -13.66 -23.34
N GLY A 73 11.92 -14.38 -23.84
CA GLY A 73 12.04 -15.53 -24.73
C GLY A 73 12.81 -16.78 -24.27
N SER A 74 12.05 -17.78 -23.84
CA SER A 74 12.19 -19.18 -24.27
C SER A 74 10.80 -19.81 -24.14
N GLY A 75 9.95 -19.76 -25.16
CA GLY A 75 9.80 -20.88 -26.09
C GLY A 75 9.73 -22.24 -25.38
N ASP A 76 8.52 -22.67 -24.98
CA ASP A 76 7.91 -23.85 -25.60
C ASP A 76 6.40 -23.92 -25.30
N ASP A 77 5.66 -24.48 -26.26
CA ASP A 77 4.24 -24.78 -26.21
C ASP A 77 3.90 -25.75 -25.05
N THR A 78 2.74 -25.57 -24.42
CA THR A 78 1.69 -26.62 -24.42
C THR A 78 0.41 -26.10 -23.76
N THR A 79 -0.65 -26.12 -24.56
CA THR A 79 -2.04 -26.26 -24.17
C THR A 79 -2.25 -27.43 -23.20
N GLU A 80 -3.10 -27.26 -22.18
CA GLU A 80 -4.35 -28.02 -22.02
C GLU A 80 -5.11 -27.63 -20.74
N ASN A 81 -6.44 -27.66 -20.85
CA ASN A 81 -7.43 -27.37 -19.83
C ASN A 81 -7.36 -28.36 -18.66
N ALA A 82 -7.61 -27.88 -17.43
CA ALA A 82 -8.21 -28.70 -16.37
C ALA A 82 -8.93 -27.82 -15.34
N ASP A 83 -10.26 -27.81 -15.45
CA ASP A 83 -11.27 -27.82 -14.38
C ASP A 83 -11.04 -26.99 -13.09
N ILE A 84 -11.75 -25.86 -13.05
CA ILE A 84 -12.08 -25.12 -11.83
C ILE A 84 -13.05 -25.98 -11.00
N HIS A 85 -12.53 -26.70 -10.01
CA HIS A 85 -13.34 -27.26 -8.94
C HIS A 85 -13.44 -26.26 -7.79
N ILE A 86 -14.60 -25.61 -7.69
CA ILE A 86 -15.02 -24.81 -6.52
C ILE A 86 -15.21 -25.78 -5.35
N LEU A 87 -14.32 -25.74 -4.36
CA LEU A 87 -14.54 -26.39 -3.07
C LEU A 87 -15.05 -25.36 -2.08
N GLN A 88 -16.35 -25.45 -1.78
CA GLN A 88 -16.99 -24.75 -0.67
C GLN A 88 -16.46 -25.34 0.65
N GLY A 89 -15.56 -24.61 1.31
CA GLY A 89 -15.14 -24.90 2.68
C GLY A 89 -16.02 -24.12 3.66
N GLU A 90 -16.64 -24.84 4.59
CA GLU A 90 -17.45 -24.28 5.67
C GLU A 90 -16.62 -23.30 6.53
N VAL A 91 -17.19 -22.14 6.81
CA VAL A 91 -16.60 -21.10 7.67
C VAL A 91 -16.56 -21.63 9.10
N ALA A 92 -15.39 -22.10 9.54
CA ALA A 92 -15.15 -22.40 10.95
C ALA A 92 -15.15 -21.09 11.74
N ALA A 93 -16.02 -21.02 12.76
CA ALA A 93 -16.05 -19.90 13.70
C ALA A 93 -14.70 -19.79 14.42
N PRO A 94 -14.20 -18.57 14.73
CA PRO A 94 -12.96 -18.40 15.47
C PRO A 94 -13.08 -19.04 16.86
N GLU A 95 -12.16 -19.95 17.19
CA GLU A 95 -12.00 -20.47 18.54
C GLU A 95 -11.67 -19.31 19.49
N LEU A 96 -12.48 -19.12 20.53
CA LEU A 96 -12.19 -18.18 21.61
C LEU A 96 -10.91 -18.63 22.34
N PRO A 97 -9.95 -17.73 22.61
CA PRO A 97 -8.73 -18.10 23.32
C PRO A 97 -9.03 -18.63 24.73
N LEU A 98 -8.39 -19.74 25.09
CA LEU A 98 -8.34 -20.26 26.47
C LEU A 98 -7.63 -19.23 27.39
N ASP A 99 -8.21 -19.00 28.57
CA ASP A 99 -7.70 -18.08 29.59
C ASP A 99 -6.22 -18.33 29.91
N GLY A 100 -5.37 -17.31 29.72
CA GLY A 100 -3.98 -17.30 30.18
C GLY A 100 -2.91 -17.01 29.12
N MET A 101 -3.24 -16.92 27.83
CA MET A 101 -2.30 -16.43 26.82
C MET A 101 -2.33 -14.89 26.77
N PRO A 102 -1.18 -14.19 26.71
CA PRO A 102 -1.19 -12.76 26.43
C PRO A 102 -1.91 -12.54 25.10
N ALA A 103 -2.88 -11.63 25.09
CA ALA A 103 -3.62 -11.30 23.87
C ALA A 103 -2.60 -10.92 22.78
N PRO A 104 -2.73 -11.45 21.55
CA PRO A 104 -1.95 -10.95 20.42
C PRO A 104 -2.06 -9.43 20.37
N PRO A 105 -1.00 -8.70 19.98
CA PRO A 105 -1.10 -7.25 19.79
C PRO A 105 -2.32 -6.96 18.92
N PHE A 106 -3.19 -6.07 19.39
CA PHE A 106 -4.42 -5.72 18.69
C PHE A 106 -4.05 -5.11 17.34
N ILE A 107 -4.26 -5.88 16.27
CA ILE A 107 -4.12 -5.37 14.89
C ILE A 107 -5.47 -4.76 14.51
N PRO A 108 -5.57 -3.42 14.33
CA PRO A 108 -6.81 -2.80 13.95
C PRO A 108 -7.23 -3.30 12.56
N ARG A 109 -8.43 -3.88 12.50
CA ARG A 109 -9.09 -4.26 11.24
C ARG A 109 -9.97 -3.10 10.80
N ARG A 110 -9.86 -2.67 9.54
CA ARG A 110 -10.69 -1.61 8.97
C ARG A 110 -11.04 -1.91 7.53
N LYS A 111 -12.18 -1.38 7.09
CA LYS A 111 -12.52 -1.36 5.69
C LYS A 111 -11.57 -0.40 4.97
N ILE A 112 -11.07 -0.80 3.81
CA ILE A 112 -10.23 0.06 2.98
C ILE A 112 -11.13 1.00 2.18
N HIS A 113 -10.85 2.30 2.24
CA HIS A 113 -11.52 3.32 1.43
C HIS A 113 -10.63 3.67 0.25
N VAL A 114 -11.05 3.31 -0.97
CA VAL A 114 -10.36 3.70 -2.20
C VAL A 114 -11.10 4.86 -2.82
N LEU A 115 -10.44 6.01 -2.99
CA LEU A 115 -11.02 7.15 -3.68
C LEU A 115 -11.41 6.73 -5.10
N TYR A 116 -12.71 6.71 -5.36
CA TYR A 116 -13.24 6.41 -6.68
C TYR A 116 -13.37 7.69 -7.50
N LYS A 117 -13.92 8.76 -6.91
CA LYS A 117 -14.15 10.00 -7.64
C LYS A 117 -14.31 11.23 -6.74
N GLU A 118 -13.89 12.38 -7.26
CA GLU A 118 -14.21 13.70 -6.71
C GLU A 118 -15.02 14.49 -7.75
N CYS A 119 -16.17 15.04 -7.35
CA CYS A 119 -17.02 15.82 -8.26
C CYS A 119 -17.86 16.85 -7.48
N HIS A 120 -18.42 17.82 -8.19
CA HIS A 120 -19.35 18.78 -7.59
C HIS A 120 -20.77 18.21 -7.56
N ILE A 121 -21.56 18.61 -6.55
CA ILE A 121 -22.98 18.29 -6.48
C ILE A 121 -23.71 19.21 -7.45
N ALA A 122 -24.40 18.62 -8.43
CA ALA A 122 -25.17 19.33 -9.43
C ALA A 122 -26.58 19.62 -8.93
N GLY A 123 -27.20 20.68 -9.45
CA GLY A 123 -28.60 20.99 -9.18
C GLY A 123 -28.91 21.59 -7.80
N THR A 124 -27.88 21.92 -7.01
CA THR A 124 -28.01 22.51 -5.66
C THR A 124 -28.98 23.70 -5.61
N THR A 125 -29.01 24.55 -6.63
CA THR A 125 -29.91 25.72 -6.70
C THR A 125 -31.40 25.38 -6.81
N PHE A 126 -31.74 24.15 -7.22
CA PHE A 126 -33.13 23.71 -7.37
C PHE A 126 -33.69 23.04 -6.13
N HIS A 127 -32.85 22.78 -5.11
CA HIS A 127 -33.23 22.14 -3.86
C HIS A 127 -33.12 23.12 -2.69
N ASN A 128 -33.91 22.91 -1.64
CA ASN A 128 -34.01 23.85 -0.52
C ASN A 128 -32.85 23.68 0.47
N LEU A 129 -31.66 24.04 0.03
CA LEU A 129 -30.44 24.01 0.85
C LEU A 129 -30.47 25.04 2.00
N GLU A 130 -31.37 26.03 1.99
CA GLU A 130 -31.44 27.07 3.03
C GLU A 130 -31.68 26.48 4.44
N ASN A 131 -32.35 25.33 4.52
CA ASN A 131 -32.65 24.67 5.79
C ASN A 131 -31.51 23.81 6.34
N VAL A 132 -30.59 23.34 5.47
CA VAL A 132 -29.53 22.39 5.84
C VAL A 132 -28.13 22.99 5.72
N TRP A 133 -28.00 24.20 5.16
CA TRP A 133 -26.71 24.83 4.89
C TRP A 133 -25.85 25.04 6.14
N ASP A 134 -26.48 25.39 7.26
CA ASP A 134 -25.78 25.60 8.54
C ASP A 134 -25.27 24.28 9.16
N GLU A 135 -25.76 23.14 8.68
CA GLU A 135 -25.36 21.80 9.12
C GLU A 135 -24.25 21.20 8.22
N LEU A 136 -23.98 21.80 7.07
CA LEU A 136 -22.95 21.33 6.14
C LEU A 136 -21.56 21.78 6.61
N TYR A 137 -20.66 20.81 6.78
CA TYR A 137 -19.25 21.05 7.05
C TYR A 137 -18.38 20.11 6.23
N GLU A 138 -17.12 20.49 6.00
CA GLU A 138 -16.16 19.64 5.28
C GLU A 138 -15.90 18.35 6.09
N GLY A 139 -16.12 17.21 5.44
CA GLY A 139 -16.10 15.86 6.03
C GLY A 139 -17.48 15.35 6.47
N ALA A 140 -18.57 16.07 6.23
CA ALA A 140 -19.92 15.56 6.49
C ALA A 140 -20.23 14.32 5.63
N GLU A 141 -20.80 13.28 6.25
CA GLU A 141 -21.17 12.04 5.56
C GLU A 141 -22.40 12.24 4.67
N LEU A 142 -22.30 11.72 3.44
CA LEU A 142 -23.34 11.82 2.42
C LEU A 142 -23.78 10.44 1.98
N ALA A 143 -25.04 10.35 1.54
CA ALA A 143 -25.61 9.15 0.93
C ALA A 143 -25.84 9.35 -0.58
N LEU A 144 -25.58 8.30 -1.35
CA LEU A 144 -25.95 8.21 -2.77
C LEU A 144 -27.25 7.43 -2.92
N VAL A 145 -28.30 8.10 -3.38
CA VAL A 145 -29.64 7.53 -3.51
C VAL A 145 -29.99 7.34 -4.98
N ARG A 146 -30.31 6.11 -5.38
CA ARG A 146 -30.60 5.78 -6.77
C ARG A 146 -32.05 6.15 -7.13
N GLU A 147 -32.25 7.10 -8.05
CA GLU A 147 -33.59 7.52 -8.49
C GLU A 147 -33.93 6.92 -9.87
N LYS A 148 -34.48 5.70 -9.90
CA LYS A 148 -34.82 5.00 -11.17
C LYS A 148 -35.95 5.66 -11.96
N GLY A 149 -36.87 6.32 -11.25
CA GLY A 149 -38.07 6.93 -11.81
C GLY A 149 -37.91 8.36 -12.34
N ASN A 150 -36.69 8.91 -12.33
CA ASN A 150 -36.47 10.31 -12.69
C ASN A 150 -36.86 10.59 -14.16
N LEU A 151 -37.70 11.62 -14.37
CA LEU A 151 -38.25 11.97 -15.69
C LEU A 151 -37.22 12.58 -16.65
N HIS A 152 -36.12 13.12 -16.13
CA HIS A 152 -35.12 13.85 -16.90
C HIS A 152 -33.87 13.03 -17.18
N ASP A 153 -33.51 12.12 -16.28
CA ASP A 153 -32.33 11.28 -16.40
C ASP A 153 -32.53 9.89 -15.80
N ARG A 154 -32.53 8.86 -16.66
CA ARG A 154 -32.62 7.45 -16.25
C ARG A 154 -31.50 6.99 -15.30
N ASN A 155 -30.36 7.68 -15.31
CA ASN A 155 -29.20 7.37 -14.48
C ASN A 155 -29.07 8.32 -13.28
N ALA A 156 -30.16 9.02 -12.90
CA ALA A 156 -30.13 9.94 -11.77
C ALA A 156 -29.70 9.23 -10.47
N VAL A 157 -28.72 9.85 -9.82
CA VAL A 157 -28.24 9.50 -8.49
C VAL A 157 -28.29 10.77 -7.66
N ALA A 158 -29.20 10.80 -6.71
CA ALA A 158 -29.35 11.90 -5.78
C ALA A 158 -28.30 11.82 -4.66
N VAL A 159 -27.99 12.96 -4.07
CA VAL A 159 -27.05 13.12 -2.97
C VAL A 159 -27.82 13.69 -1.79
N ALA A 160 -27.81 12.99 -0.66
CA ALA A 160 -28.47 13.39 0.58
C ALA A 160 -27.48 13.34 1.75
N LEU A 161 -27.86 13.90 2.90
CA LEU A 161 -27.14 13.65 4.14
C LEU A 161 -27.30 12.19 4.54
N ALA A 162 -26.24 11.58 5.08
CA ALA A 162 -26.28 10.16 5.47
C ALA A 162 -27.35 9.90 6.55
N ASP A 163 -27.54 10.83 7.50
CA ASP A 163 -28.51 10.71 8.58
C ASP A 163 -29.97 10.67 8.09
N ASP A 164 -30.25 11.25 6.92
CA ASP A 164 -31.60 11.29 6.33
C ASP A 164 -31.91 10.07 5.45
N TYR A 165 -30.93 9.18 5.22
CA TYR A 165 -31.08 8.03 4.36
C TYR A 165 -30.95 6.71 5.12
N ASN A 166 -32.03 5.92 5.10
CA ASN A 166 -32.12 4.63 5.78
C ASN A 166 -31.58 3.43 4.96
N GLY A 167 -31.04 3.68 3.77
CA GLY A 167 -30.55 2.63 2.87
C GLY A 167 -31.57 2.14 1.82
N ASP A 168 -32.83 2.56 1.90
CA ASP A 168 -33.88 2.19 0.95
C ASP A 168 -34.26 3.38 0.03
N PRO A 169 -33.91 3.32 -1.27
CA PRO A 169 -34.22 4.41 -2.20
C PRO A 169 -35.71 4.50 -2.58
N GLU A 170 -36.51 3.47 -2.34
CA GLU A 170 -37.95 3.47 -2.69
C GLU A 170 -38.81 4.16 -1.61
N ASP A 171 -38.32 4.22 -0.36
CA ASP A 171 -38.96 4.89 0.78
C ASP A 171 -38.37 6.28 1.07
N PHE A 172 -37.42 6.73 0.25
CA PHE A 172 -36.71 7.98 0.46
C PHE A 172 -37.48 9.19 -0.10
N ASP A 173 -37.59 10.24 0.71
CA ASP A 173 -38.20 11.51 0.31
C ASP A 173 -37.17 12.41 -0.39
N PHE A 174 -37.30 12.50 -1.72
CA PHE A 174 -36.38 13.27 -2.57
C PHE A 174 -36.45 14.79 -2.35
N ASP A 175 -37.36 15.30 -1.51
CA ASP A 175 -37.35 16.71 -1.11
C ASP A 175 -36.15 17.08 -0.21
N TYR A 176 -35.50 16.09 0.42
CA TYR A 176 -34.36 16.28 1.33
C TYR A 176 -32.97 16.13 0.66
N ILE A 177 -32.91 16.11 -0.66
CA ILE A 177 -31.63 15.97 -1.37
C ILE A 177 -30.88 17.31 -1.43
N LEU A 178 -29.57 17.22 -1.32
CA LEU A 178 -28.65 18.34 -1.58
C LEU A 178 -28.54 18.63 -3.09
N GLY A 179 -28.71 17.58 -3.90
CA GLY A 179 -28.67 17.66 -5.36
C GLY A 179 -28.38 16.29 -5.98
N TYR A 180 -27.68 16.29 -7.11
CA TYR A 180 -27.42 15.10 -7.92
C TYR A 180 -25.95 14.95 -8.29
N VAL A 181 -25.53 13.70 -8.53
CA VAL A 181 -24.29 13.42 -9.25
C VAL A 181 -24.39 14.00 -10.67
N PRO A 182 -23.34 14.69 -11.19
CA PRO A 182 -23.36 15.26 -12.53
C PRO A 182 -23.73 14.23 -13.60
N ARG A 183 -24.60 14.63 -14.53
CA ARG A 183 -25.10 13.76 -15.62
C ARG A 183 -24.01 13.17 -16.52
N THR A 184 -22.88 13.84 -16.65
CA THR A 184 -21.72 13.33 -17.40
C THR A 184 -21.02 12.16 -16.71
N GLU A 185 -21.38 11.86 -15.46
CA GLU A 185 -20.61 11.02 -14.55
C GLU A 185 -21.46 9.99 -13.79
N ASN A 186 -22.79 10.11 -13.86
CA ASN A 186 -23.71 9.33 -13.05
C ASN A 186 -23.96 7.90 -13.55
N GLU A 187 -23.76 7.62 -14.84
CA GLU A 187 -24.00 6.29 -15.45
C GLU A 187 -23.29 5.12 -14.74
N PRO A 188 -21.96 5.15 -14.53
CA PRO A 188 -21.28 4.04 -13.85
C PRO A 188 -21.72 3.87 -12.39
N ILE A 189 -22.01 4.98 -11.69
CA ILE A 189 -22.46 4.96 -10.29
C ILE A 189 -23.86 4.37 -10.22
N ALA A 190 -24.78 4.81 -11.09
CA ALA A 190 -26.14 4.29 -11.18
C ALA A 190 -26.15 2.79 -11.46
N MET A 191 -25.31 2.32 -12.38
CA MET A 191 -25.17 0.89 -12.69
C MET A 191 -24.68 0.10 -11.48
N MET A 192 -23.69 0.60 -10.73
CA MET A 192 -23.19 -0.07 -9.53
C MET A 192 -24.26 -0.12 -8.42
N LEU A 193 -25.02 0.96 -8.22
CA LEU A 193 -26.15 0.99 -7.29
C LEU A 193 -27.25 0.00 -7.72
N ASP A 194 -27.56 -0.10 -9.01
CA ASP A 194 -28.54 -1.06 -9.54
C ASP A 194 -28.09 -2.52 -9.35
N MET A 195 -26.78 -2.77 -9.24
CA MET A 195 -26.21 -4.08 -8.89
C MET A 195 -26.16 -4.36 -7.37
N GLY A 196 -26.69 -3.45 -6.55
CA GLY A 196 -26.75 -3.59 -5.09
C GLY A 196 -25.48 -3.17 -4.34
N TRP A 197 -24.67 -2.28 -4.93
CA TRP A 197 -23.44 -1.77 -4.29
C TRP A 197 -23.67 -0.56 -3.38
N THR A 198 -24.92 -0.31 -2.95
CA THR A 198 -25.28 0.85 -2.11
C THR A 198 -24.41 0.96 -0.86
N GLU A 199 -24.24 -0.13 -0.12
CA GLU A 199 -23.44 -0.18 1.11
C GLU A 199 -21.91 -0.19 0.85
N THR A 200 -21.50 -0.29 -0.42
CA THR A 200 -20.10 -0.30 -0.83
C THR A 200 -19.58 1.12 -1.09
N PHE A 201 -20.46 2.08 -1.36
CA PHE A 201 -20.05 3.47 -1.55
C PHE A 201 -20.02 4.22 -0.23
N GLY A 202 -18.88 4.83 0.07
CA GLY A 202 -18.78 5.90 1.07
C GLY A 202 -18.78 7.25 0.34
N CYS A 203 -19.48 8.25 0.85
CA CYS A 203 -19.47 9.58 0.26
C CYS A 203 -19.31 10.63 1.36
N GLU A 204 -18.49 11.65 1.11
CA GLU A 204 -18.31 12.75 2.05
C GLU A 204 -18.25 14.10 1.33
N LEU A 205 -18.66 15.15 2.02
CA LEU A 205 -18.55 16.51 1.55
C LEU A 205 -17.09 16.98 1.68
N SER A 206 -16.40 17.10 0.56
CA SER A 206 -14.98 17.47 0.54
C SER A 206 -14.70 18.96 0.68
N ARG A 207 -15.55 19.81 0.08
CA ARG A 207 -15.32 21.26 0.04
C ARG A 207 -16.61 22.04 -0.17
N ILE A 208 -16.72 23.17 0.51
CA ILE A 208 -17.82 24.12 0.36
C ILE A 208 -17.24 25.44 -0.16
N GLU A 209 -17.65 25.87 -1.35
CA GLU A 209 -17.28 27.18 -1.90
C GLU A 209 -18.47 28.11 -1.90
N GLY A 210 -18.40 29.24 -1.19
CA GLY A 210 -19.42 30.29 -1.20
C GLY A 210 -20.08 30.52 0.15
N GLU A 211 -20.59 31.73 0.38
CA GLU A 211 -21.15 32.16 1.68
C GLU A 211 -22.64 31.87 1.82
N ASN A 212 -23.32 31.46 0.75
CA ASN A 212 -24.76 31.23 0.78
C ASN A 212 -25.17 30.04 -0.12
N PRO A 213 -26.33 29.41 0.16
CA PRO A 213 -26.85 28.27 -0.60
C PRO A 213 -27.06 28.51 -2.10
N ARG A 214 -27.29 29.77 -2.50
CA ARG A 214 -27.67 30.12 -3.88
C ARG A 214 -26.47 30.30 -4.82
N THR A 215 -25.32 30.70 -4.27
CA THR A 215 -24.05 30.84 -4.98
C THR A 215 -23.04 29.76 -4.61
N GLY A 216 -23.37 28.98 -3.58
CA GLY A 216 -22.56 27.91 -3.04
C GLY A 216 -22.37 26.76 -4.02
N LYS A 217 -21.14 26.27 -4.11
CA LYS A 217 -20.79 25.02 -4.78
C LYS A 217 -20.32 24.01 -3.75
N LEU A 218 -20.94 22.84 -3.79
CA LEU A 218 -20.60 21.71 -2.93
C LEU A 218 -19.79 20.72 -3.75
N TYR A 219 -18.68 20.25 -3.19
CA TYR A 219 -17.83 19.22 -3.77
C TYR A 219 -17.84 18.00 -2.87
N MET A 220 -17.96 16.82 -3.45
CA MET A 220 -17.98 15.54 -2.72
C MET A 220 -16.92 14.59 -3.25
N LYS A 221 -16.45 13.72 -2.35
CA LYS A 221 -15.61 12.57 -2.68
C LYS A 221 -16.41 11.29 -2.47
N ILE A 222 -16.34 10.41 -3.46
CA ILE A 222 -16.96 9.09 -3.46
C ILE A 222 -15.84 8.06 -3.35
N TYR A 223 -15.99 7.14 -2.40
CA TYR A 223 -15.08 6.06 -2.10
C TYR A 223 -15.74 4.72 -2.36
N ILE A 224 -14.95 3.73 -2.79
CA ILE A 224 -15.33 2.32 -2.73
C ILE A 224 -14.76 1.76 -1.43
N VAL A 225 -15.64 1.29 -0.57
CA VAL A 225 -15.34 0.74 0.75
C VAL A 225 -15.28 -0.78 0.62
N SER A 226 -14.16 -1.38 1.03
CA SER A 226 -14.00 -2.85 1.04
C SER A 226 -15.09 -3.53 1.87
N LYS A 227 -15.62 -4.65 1.37
CA LYS A 227 -16.56 -5.50 2.13
C LYS A 227 -15.88 -6.17 3.32
N ASP A 228 -14.64 -6.59 3.13
CA ASP A 228 -13.84 -7.24 4.15
C ASP A 228 -13.04 -6.19 4.93
N GLU A 229 -12.97 -6.36 6.24
CA GLU A 229 -12.06 -5.60 7.09
C GLU A 229 -10.64 -6.14 6.90
N VAL A 230 -9.74 -5.29 6.42
CA VAL A 230 -8.33 -5.62 6.23
C VAL A 230 -7.56 -5.14 7.46
N GLU A 231 -6.61 -5.95 7.91
CA GLU A 231 -5.64 -5.55 8.91
C GLU A 231 -4.79 -4.39 8.39
N VAL A 232 -4.95 -3.20 8.97
CA VAL A 232 -4.20 -2.00 8.53
C VAL A 232 -2.85 -2.01 9.20
N THR A 233 -1.90 -2.73 8.61
CA THR A 233 -0.53 -2.88 9.14
C THR A 233 0.48 -1.96 8.46
N ASN A 234 0.04 -1.15 7.48
CA ASN A 234 0.91 -0.35 6.61
C ASN A 234 1.81 0.65 7.39
N HIS A 235 1.35 1.10 8.54
CA HIS A 235 2.07 2.02 9.42
C HIS A 235 2.84 1.29 10.53
N LEU A 236 2.66 -0.02 10.68
CA LEU A 236 3.35 -0.85 11.66
C LEU A 236 4.60 -1.44 11.02
N LEU A 237 5.69 -1.43 11.79
CA LEU A 237 6.95 -2.01 11.38
C LEU A 237 7.12 -3.37 12.05
N ARG A 238 7.87 -4.25 11.40
CA ARG A 238 8.43 -5.45 12.02
C ARG A 238 9.90 -5.19 12.29
N ALA A 239 10.49 -5.83 13.29
CA ALA A 239 11.92 -5.73 13.53
C ALA A 239 12.57 -7.09 13.74
N MET A 240 13.81 -7.20 13.25
CA MET A 240 14.67 -8.35 13.42
C MET A 240 16.06 -7.88 13.87
N GLU A 241 16.66 -8.65 14.78
CA GLU A 241 18.04 -8.45 15.20
C GLU A 241 18.96 -9.40 14.41
N LEU A 242 20.08 -8.86 13.92
CA LEU A 242 21.11 -9.60 13.20
C LEU A 242 22.27 -9.93 14.13
N ASP A 243 22.82 -11.14 14.01
CA ASP A 243 24.11 -11.47 14.62
C ASP A 243 25.30 -10.97 13.78
N ASP A 244 26.52 -11.17 14.28
CA ASP A 244 27.75 -10.72 13.63
C ASP A 244 27.99 -11.38 12.25
N GLU A 245 27.60 -12.64 12.08
CA GLU A 245 27.79 -13.40 10.85
C GLU A 245 26.74 -12.99 9.82
N GLU A 246 25.46 -12.96 10.23
CA GLU A 246 24.34 -12.49 9.43
C GLU A 246 24.54 -11.05 8.98
N PHE A 247 25.06 -10.17 9.85
CA PHE A 247 25.33 -8.78 9.50
C PHE A 247 26.43 -8.61 8.45
N ALA A 248 27.48 -9.44 8.52
CA ALA A 248 28.55 -9.43 7.54
C ALA A 248 28.02 -9.82 6.15
N ASP A 249 27.29 -10.93 6.07
CA ASP A 249 26.69 -11.42 4.82
C ASP A 249 25.62 -10.46 4.27
N PHE A 250 24.81 -9.90 5.16
CA PHE A 250 23.83 -8.87 4.86
C PHE A 250 24.46 -7.65 4.19
N THR A 251 25.51 -7.11 4.80
CA THR A 251 26.19 -5.90 4.32
C THR A 251 26.86 -6.14 2.97
N ILE A 252 27.50 -7.30 2.80
CA ILE A 252 28.13 -7.72 1.54
C ILE A 252 27.06 -7.82 0.43
N SER A 253 25.92 -8.45 0.73
CA SER A 253 24.82 -8.63 -0.22
C SER A 253 24.24 -7.28 -0.65
N LEU A 254 23.93 -6.40 0.30
CA LEU A 254 23.42 -5.06 -0.01
C LEU A 254 24.41 -4.24 -0.85
N LEU A 255 25.71 -4.27 -0.55
CA LEU A 255 26.71 -3.52 -1.29
C LEU A 255 26.92 -4.03 -2.72
N ASN A 256 26.91 -5.35 -2.92
CA ASN A 256 27.25 -5.97 -4.20
C ASN A 256 26.06 -6.16 -5.14
N GLN A 257 24.88 -6.41 -4.57
CA GLN A 257 23.65 -6.75 -5.31
C GLN A 257 22.60 -5.62 -5.23
N GLY A 258 22.69 -4.74 -4.23
CA GLY A 258 21.66 -3.73 -3.94
C GLY A 258 20.45 -4.30 -3.20
N CYS A 259 20.43 -5.62 -2.95
CA CYS A 259 19.40 -6.33 -2.20
C CYS A 259 20.04 -7.42 -1.34
N THR A 260 19.30 -7.88 -0.34
CA THR A 260 19.61 -9.06 0.46
C THR A 260 18.41 -10.01 0.40
N TYR A 261 18.61 -11.29 0.65
CA TYR A 261 17.52 -12.26 0.70
C TYR A 261 17.69 -13.25 1.83
N PHE A 262 16.56 -13.69 2.38
CA PHE A 262 16.49 -14.67 3.44
C PHE A 262 15.52 -15.78 3.07
N ARG A 263 15.78 -17.00 3.53
CA ARG A 263 14.81 -18.11 3.45
C ARG A 263 14.10 -18.24 4.77
N TRP A 264 12.84 -17.83 4.80
CA TRP A 264 12.00 -17.86 6.00
C TRP A 264 10.77 -18.72 5.79
N GLY A 265 10.17 -19.18 6.88
CA GLY A 265 9.07 -20.14 6.85
C GLY A 265 9.26 -21.27 7.86
N GLY A 266 8.60 -22.38 7.56
CA GLY A 266 8.60 -23.59 8.37
C GLY A 266 7.21 -24.04 8.78
N PHE A 267 7.10 -25.32 9.09
CA PHE A 267 5.83 -25.98 9.40
C PHE A 267 5.31 -25.60 10.81
N PRO A 268 3.99 -25.35 10.99
CA PRO A 268 2.95 -25.28 9.96
C PRO A 268 2.85 -23.87 9.31
N PRO A 269 2.79 -23.78 7.97
CA PRO A 269 2.87 -22.51 7.25
C PRO A 269 1.68 -21.58 7.52
N TRP A 270 0.48 -22.11 7.76
CA TRP A 270 -0.73 -21.31 8.01
C TRP A 270 -0.77 -20.60 9.37
N LYS A 271 0.20 -20.86 10.26
CA LYS A 271 0.33 -20.15 11.55
C LYS A 271 1.39 -19.05 11.54
N ARG A 272 2.13 -18.91 10.43
CA ARG A 272 3.25 -17.97 10.29
C ARG A 272 2.73 -16.62 9.80
N ASN A 273 3.20 -15.53 10.40
CA ASN A 273 2.84 -14.17 9.99
C ASN A 273 4.06 -13.44 9.41
N LEU A 274 4.66 -13.98 8.34
CA LEU A 274 5.86 -13.42 7.73
C LEU A 274 5.58 -12.14 6.91
N PRO A 275 6.60 -11.31 6.63
CA PRO A 275 6.44 -10.09 5.85
C PRO A 275 5.82 -10.35 4.48
N LYS A 276 4.92 -9.48 4.04
CA LYS A 276 4.35 -9.55 2.69
C LYS A 276 5.15 -8.66 1.74
N LYS A 277 4.99 -8.89 0.45
CA LYS A 277 5.52 -7.98 -0.58
C LYS A 277 5.01 -6.56 -0.27
N LYS A 278 5.91 -5.58 -0.31
CA LYS A 278 5.72 -4.17 0.07
C LYS A 278 5.78 -3.84 1.56
N ASP A 279 5.96 -4.83 2.45
CA ASP A 279 6.16 -4.55 3.86
C ASP A 279 7.53 -3.91 4.13
N LYS A 280 7.58 -3.05 5.14
CA LYS A 280 8.81 -2.45 5.67
C LYS A 280 9.25 -3.20 6.93
N VAL A 281 10.52 -3.58 6.98
CA VAL A 281 11.11 -4.33 8.09
C VAL A 281 12.38 -3.61 8.55
N VAL A 282 12.54 -3.46 9.86
CA VAL A 282 13.71 -2.85 10.48
C VAL A 282 14.69 -3.95 10.89
N PHE A 283 15.91 -3.87 10.37
CA PHE A 283 17.00 -4.73 10.76
C PHE A 283 17.91 -3.98 11.72
N ILE A 284 18.24 -4.62 12.84
CA ILE A 284 18.95 -4.03 13.96
C ILE A 284 20.23 -4.82 14.17
N TYR A 285 21.38 -4.15 14.15
CA TYR A 285 22.67 -4.74 14.47
C TYR A 285 23.32 -4.00 15.63
N ARG A 286 23.58 -4.69 16.74
CA ARG A 286 24.17 -4.08 17.95
C ARG A 286 25.67 -4.35 18.00
N HIS A 287 26.48 -3.30 18.05
CA HIS A 287 27.93 -3.43 18.23
C HIS A 287 28.43 -2.52 19.37
N GLY A 288 28.79 -3.14 20.49
CA GLY A 288 29.26 -2.41 21.68
C GLY A 288 28.16 -1.51 22.27
N ASN A 289 28.38 -0.19 22.24
CA ASN A 289 27.44 0.80 22.76
C ASN A 289 26.58 1.47 21.68
N GLU A 290 26.80 1.12 20.42
CA GLU A 290 26.11 1.67 19.26
C GLU A 290 25.28 0.58 18.59
N VAL A 291 24.25 1.01 17.88
CA VAL A 291 23.34 0.15 17.15
C VAL A 291 23.12 0.72 15.76
N ASP A 292 23.33 -0.11 14.75
CA ASP A 292 23.06 0.22 13.36
C ASP A 292 21.65 -0.25 12.99
N LEU A 293 20.86 0.69 12.47
CA LEU A 293 19.50 0.46 12.02
C LEU A 293 19.40 0.55 10.50
N TYR A 294 18.67 -0.41 9.92
CA TYR A 294 18.35 -0.46 8.49
C TYR A 294 16.85 -0.63 8.30
N LEU A 295 16.22 0.31 7.61
CA LEU A 295 14.86 0.18 7.13
C LEU A 295 14.90 -0.46 5.75
N LEU A 296 14.37 -1.67 5.65
CA LEU A 296 14.35 -2.48 4.44
C LEU A 296 12.92 -2.62 3.92
N TYR A 297 12.78 -2.77 2.60
CA TYR A 297 11.51 -2.94 1.92
C TYR A 297 11.46 -4.27 1.19
N CYS A 298 10.41 -5.05 1.44
CA CYS A 298 10.23 -6.37 0.85
C CYS A 298 9.79 -6.25 -0.62
N ILE A 299 10.70 -6.55 -1.55
CA ILE A 299 10.45 -6.42 -3.00
C ILE A 299 9.94 -7.70 -3.66
N ALA A 300 10.23 -8.86 -3.08
CA ALA A 300 9.82 -10.15 -3.61
C ALA A 300 9.60 -11.16 -2.48
N VAL A 301 8.56 -11.99 -2.63
CA VAL A 301 8.21 -13.09 -1.71
C VAL A 301 7.90 -14.32 -2.54
N GLY A 302 8.48 -15.45 -2.16
CA GLY A 302 8.35 -16.72 -2.89
C GLY A 302 9.44 -16.91 -3.93
N ASP A 303 9.62 -18.17 -4.33
CA ASP A 303 10.77 -18.59 -5.12
C ASP A 303 10.71 -18.03 -6.56
N ASP A 304 9.52 -17.96 -7.16
CA ASP A 304 9.32 -17.42 -8.51
C ASP A 304 9.68 -15.93 -8.60
N ASP A 305 9.20 -15.12 -7.65
CA ASP A 305 9.47 -13.68 -7.60
C ASP A 305 10.93 -13.40 -7.19
N ALA A 306 11.52 -14.25 -6.34
CA ALA A 306 12.90 -14.11 -5.90
C ALA A 306 13.92 -14.55 -6.95
N ALA A 307 13.52 -15.38 -7.93
CA ALA A 307 14.40 -15.91 -8.98
C ALA A 307 15.15 -14.83 -9.80
N TYR A 308 14.63 -13.60 -9.82
CA TYR A 308 15.26 -12.45 -10.47
C TYR A 308 16.44 -11.87 -9.69
N PHE A 309 16.49 -12.09 -8.38
CA PHE A 309 17.45 -11.47 -7.46
C PHE A 309 18.45 -12.47 -6.90
N VAL A 310 18.04 -13.74 -6.74
CA VAL A 310 18.90 -14.81 -6.21
C VAL A 310 19.93 -15.23 -7.26
N GLU A 311 21.22 -15.11 -6.93
CA GLU A 311 22.32 -15.52 -7.82
C GLU A 311 22.39 -17.04 -7.96
N GLU A 312 22.19 -17.77 -6.86
CA GLU A 312 22.24 -19.23 -6.81
C GLU A 312 20.86 -19.84 -7.09
N LYS A 313 20.54 -19.99 -8.39
CA LYS A 313 19.25 -20.53 -8.85
C LYS A 313 18.96 -21.95 -8.38
N GLU A 314 19.99 -22.70 -7.97
CA GLU A 314 19.86 -24.06 -7.45
C GLU A 314 19.12 -24.10 -6.10
N LEU A 315 19.12 -22.99 -5.35
CA LEU A 315 18.43 -22.88 -4.06
C LEU A 315 16.93 -22.58 -4.20
N LEU A 316 16.46 -22.14 -5.38
CA LEU A 316 15.06 -21.76 -5.66
C LEU A 316 14.10 -22.94 -5.70
N HIS A 317 14.60 -24.18 -5.63
CA HIS A 317 13.80 -25.40 -5.68
C HIS A 317 14.10 -26.34 -4.50
N ALA A 318 14.42 -25.76 -3.34
CA ALA A 318 14.54 -26.53 -2.12
C ALA A 318 13.17 -27.11 -1.72
N VAL A 319 13.13 -28.41 -1.42
CA VAL A 319 11.92 -29.10 -0.99
C VAL A 319 11.76 -28.93 0.51
N ASP A 320 11.39 -27.73 0.95
CA ASP A 320 11.03 -27.41 2.33
C ASP A 320 9.83 -26.45 2.39
N ASP A 321 9.37 -26.14 3.60
CA ASP A 321 8.25 -25.22 3.84
C ASP A 321 8.72 -23.75 3.97
N CYS A 322 9.88 -23.40 3.38
CA CYS A 322 10.46 -22.07 3.43
C CYS A 322 10.47 -21.40 2.04
N CYS A 323 10.25 -20.10 2.03
CA CYS A 323 10.24 -19.29 0.82
C CYS A 323 11.31 -18.21 0.89
N PHE A 324 11.75 -17.73 -0.28
CA PHE A 324 12.63 -16.56 -0.34
C PHE A 324 11.88 -15.25 -0.06
N TYR A 325 12.53 -14.39 0.71
CA TYR A 325 12.12 -13.00 0.96
C TYR A 325 13.28 -12.09 0.57
N VAL A 326 13.05 -11.19 -0.38
CA VAL A 326 14.07 -10.28 -0.90
C VAL A 326 13.79 -8.87 -0.40
N PHE A 327 14.84 -8.22 0.11
CA PHE A 327 14.80 -6.90 0.70
C PHE A 327 15.76 -5.94 0.02
N THR A 328 15.32 -4.69 -0.16
CA THR A 328 16.18 -3.57 -0.58
C THR A 328 16.26 -2.53 0.51
N ASN A 329 17.42 -1.87 0.65
CA ASN A 329 17.61 -0.81 1.63
C ASN A 329 16.82 0.43 1.22
N VAL A 330 15.93 0.89 2.10
CA VAL A 330 15.23 2.18 1.97
C VAL A 330 16.05 3.25 2.66
N LYS A 331 16.47 2.98 3.90
CA LYS A 331 17.25 3.92 4.70
C LYS A 331 18.11 3.20 5.72
N GLY A 332 19.41 3.50 5.71
CA GLY A 332 20.40 2.89 6.59
C GLY A 332 21.77 2.90 5.92
N PRO A 333 22.87 2.73 6.68
CA PRO A 333 22.90 2.63 8.14
C PRO A 333 22.51 3.93 8.84
N VAL A 334 21.71 3.83 9.89
CA VAL A 334 21.48 4.89 10.88
C VAL A 334 22.03 4.39 12.21
N THR A 335 23.18 4.91 12.62
CA THR A 335 23.82 4.56 13.87
C THR A 335 23.24 5.39 15.02
N VAL A 336 22.76 4.72 16.05
CA VAL A 336 22.19 5.33 17.26
C VAL A 336 22.85 4.77 18.51
N ALA A 337 22.78 5.51 19.62
CA ALA A 337 23.21 4.97 20.90
C ALA A 337 22.22 3.91 21.40
N ASN A 338 22.71 2.87 22.09
CA ASN A 338 21.87 1.78 22.58
C ASN A 338 20.69 2.26 23.46
N GLU A 339 20.92 3.29 24.28
CA GLU A 339 19.90 3.95 25.13
C GLU A 339 18.72 4.52 24.31
N GLN A 340 18.94 4.91 23.05
CA GLN A 340 17.87 5.45 22.20
C GLN A 340 16.89 4.37 21.77
N LEU A 341 17.25 3.08 21.87
CA LEU A 341 16.40 1.93 21.55
C LEU A 341 15.71 1.33 22.77
N ASP A 342 15.77 1.99 23.94
CA ASP A 342 15.12 1.51 25.16
C ASP A 342 13.61 1.33 25.02
N PHE A 343 12.98 2.03 24.06
CA PHE A 343 11.56 1.88 23.77
C PHE A 343 11.21 0.55 23.07
N LEU A 344 12.20 -0.19 22.56
CA LEU A 344 12.01 -1.55 22.06
C LEU A 344 12.11 -2.60 23.17
N ASN A 345 12.45 -2.22 24.41
CA ASN A 345 12.49 -3.16 25.53
C ASN A 345 11.09 -3.68 25.84
N GLY A 346 10.86 -4.97 25.56
CA GLY A 346 9.54 -5.62 25.71
C GLY A 346 8.71 -5.65 24.43
N GLU A 347 9.22 -5.09 23.33
CA GLU A 347 8.65 -5.29 21.99
C GLU A 347 9.11 -6.63 21.40
N PRO A 348 8.35 -7.23 20.47
CA PRO A 348 8.69 -8.50 19.85
C PRO A 348 9.75 -8.30 18.76
N VAL A 349 11.00 -8.06 19.16
CA VAL A 349 12.15 -8.06 18.26
C VAL A 349 12.69 -9.49 18.17
N GLU A 350 12.51 -10.13 17.02
CA GLU A 350 12.81 -11.55 16.83
C GLU A 350 14.22 -11.75 16.26
N SER A 351 14.95 -12.74 16.77
CA SER A 351 16.20 -13.22 16.18
C SER A 351 15.87 -14.33 15.18
N GLY A 352 15.82 -14.00 13.89
CA GLY A 352 15.71 -14.98 12.80
C GLY A 352 14.58 -14.72 11.81
N GLN A 353 13.33 -14.56 12.27
CA GLN A 353 12.18 -14.33 11.39
C GLN A 353 11.26 -13.26 11.99
N PRO A 354 10.98 -12.15 11.27
CA PRO A 354 10.12 -11.09 11.76
C PRO A 354 8.63 -11.42 11.55
N GLU A 355 8.07 -12.27 12.41
CA GLU A 355 6.68 -12.72 12.40
C GLU A 355 5.72 -11.77 13.12
N THR A 356 6.20 -10.93 14.03
CA THR A 356 5.34 -10.03 14.82
C THR A 356 5.52 -8.55 14.46
N TYR A 357 4.41 -7.81 14.46
CA TYR A 357 4.44 -6.34 14.34
C TYR A 357 4.81 -5.69 15.68
N LEU A 358 5.60 -4.63 15.61
CA LEU A 358 5.86 -3.74 16.73
C LEU A 358 4.61 -2.91 17.08
N SER A 359 4.56 -2.41 18.31
CA SER A 359 3.52 -1.45 18.71
C SER A 359 3.51 -0.19 17.84
N GLU A 360 2.37 0.51 17.79
CA GLU A 360 2.26 1.77 17.04
C GLU A 360 3.24 2.84 17.57
N SER A 361 3.46 2.89 18.88
CA SER A 361 4.42 3.79 19.51
C SER A 361 5.86 3.46 19.12
N ALA A 362 6.23 2.19 19.07
CA ALA A 362 7.57 1.75 18.68
C ALA A 362 7.81 2.00 17.19
N SER A 363 6.83 1.66 16.34
CA SER A 363 6.88 1.91 14.90
C SER A 363 7.02 3.40 14.59
N GLY A 364 6.24 4.25 15.27
CA GLY A 364 6.32 5.71 15.14
C GLY A 364 7.71 6.26 15.50
N ARG A 365 8.27 5.82 16.62
CA ARG A 365 9.63 6.22 17.04
C ARG A 365 10.71 5.77 16.08
N LEU A 366 10.59 4.57 15.51
CA LEU A 366 11.51 4.09 14.47
C LEU A 366 11.44 4.98 13.23
N TYR A 367 10.24 5.33 12.75
CA TYR A 367 10.09 6.28 11.65
C TYR A 367 10.74 7.65 11.96
N GLU A 368 10.60 8.15 13.19
CA GLU A 368 11.27 9.38 13.64
C GLU A 368 12.79 9.27 13.63
N LEU A 369 13.35 8.15 14.11
CA LEU A 369 14.80 7.89 14.06
C LEU A 369 15.32 7.81 12.62
N PHE A 370 14.55 7.19 11.74
CA PHE A 370 14.82 7.20 10.31
C PHE A 370 14.51 8.56 9.67
N GLY A 371 13.93 9.55 10.35
CA GLY A 371 13.55 10.83 9.74
C GLY A 371 12.68 10.66 8.49
N ILE A 372 11.74 9.72 8.54
CA ILE A 372 10.74 9.47 7.50
C ILE A 372 9.39 9.87 8.08
N GLU A 373 8.57 10.61 7.33
CA GLU A 373 7.21 10.92 7.76
C GLU A 373 6.44 9.62 7.92
N LYS A 374 5.90 9.40 9.13
CA LYS A 374 5.02 8.25 9.40
C LYS A 374 3.89 8.29 8.37
N PRO A 375 3.57 7.19 7.66
CA PRO A 375 2.41 7.14 6.81
C PRO A 375 1.21 7.61 7.62
N GLN A 376 0.55 8.69 7.18
CA GLN A 376 -0.56 9.25 7.94
C GLN A 376 -1.64 8.18 8.05
N PHE A 377 -1.93 7.81 9.29
CA PHE A 377 -3.12 7.05 9.63
C PHE A 377 -4.29 8.02 9.52
N ASP A 378 -5.00 8.00 8.39
CA ASP A 378 -6.26 8.74 8.30
C ASP A 378 -7.29 7.94 9.11
N GLY A 379 -7.49 8.37 10.35
CA GLY A 379 -8.13 7.59 11.39
C GLY A 379 -9.64 7.44 11.25
N ARG A 380 -10.22 7.68 10.07
CA ARG A 380 -11.65 7.59 9.83
C ARG A 380 -12.03 6.21 9.32
#